data_AF-A0AAZ3QUP1-F1
#
_entry.id   AF-A0AAZ3QUP1-F1
#
_cell.length_a   1.000
_cell.length_b   1.000
_cell.length_c   1.000
_cell.angle_alpha   90.00
_cell.angle_beta   90.00
_cell.angle_gamma   90.00
#
_symmetry.space_group_name_H-M   'P 1'
#
loop_
_entity.id
_entity.type
_entity.pdbx_description
1 polymer ?
#
loop_
_entity_poly.entity_id
_entity_poly.type
_entity_poly.pdbx_seq_one_letter_code
_entity_poly.pdbx_strand_id
1 'polypeptide(L)'
;MFQHNNTRPHVTRICTEFLEAENVPVLPWPAYSPDMSHIEHVWDALGRRVRQQLRTAIEEEWDNIPQAKINSLINFSDPPPTFKKKKKKKF
;
A
#
# COMPACT_ATOMS: atom_id res chain seq x y z
N MET A 1 33.48 4.17 -6.19
CA MET A 1 33.02 3.01 -6.97
C MET A 1 31.50 3.03 -6.95
N PHE A 2 30.85 3.12 -8.10
CA PHE A 2 29.41 3.31 -8.25
C PHE A 2 28.74 1.98 -8.63
N GLN A 3 27.65 1.63 -7.93
CA GLN A 3 26.84 0.43 -8.19
C GLN A 3 25.45 0.87 -8.61
N HIS A 4 25.03 0.48 -9.81
CA HIS A 4 23.69 0.78 -10.33
C HIS A 4 23.07 -0.45 -10.98
N ASN A 5 21.74 -0.49 -11.06
CA ASN A 5 21.06 -1.59 -11.72
C ASN A 5 21.29 -1.50 -13.24
N ASN A 6 21.74 -2.59 -13.87
CA ASN A 6 21.99 -2.63 -15.32
C ASN A 6 20.65 -2.82 -16.08
N THR A 7 19.62 -2.08 -15.68
CA THR A 7 18.29 -2.08 -16.32
C THR A 7 18.29 -1.09 -17.49
N ARG A 8 17.59 -1.44 -18.57
CA ARG A 8 17.69 -0.83 -19.91
C ARG A 8 17.66 0.72 -19.97
N PRO A 9 16.98 1.48 -19.09
CA PRO A 9 17.05 2.95 -19.12
C PRO A 9 18.43 3.52 -18.77
N HIS A 10 19.21 2.80 -17.96
CA HIS A 10 20.46 3.31 -17.36
C HIS A 10 21.73 2.84 -18.10
N VAL A 11 21.56 1.97 -19.08
CA VAL A 11 22.59 1.52 -20.04
C VAL A 11 22.47 2.30 -21.35
N THR A 12 21.68 3.37 -21.37
CA THR A 12 21.60 4.25 -22.53
C THR A 12 22.97 4.88 -22.74
N ARG A 13 23.39 4.97 -24.00
CA ARG A 13 24.71 5.49 -24.42
C ARG A 13 25.07 6.83 -23.74
N ILE A 14 24.07 7.66 -23.48
CA ILE A 14 24.21 8.95 -22.80
C ILE A 14 24.66 8.79 -21.35
N CYS A 15 24.11 7.83 -20.60
CA CYS A 15 24.49 7.59 -19.22
C CYS A 15 25.91 7.01 -19.10
N THR A 16 26.30 6.13 -20.03
CA THR A 16 27.66 5.57 -20.05
C THR A 16 28.70 6.63 -20.44
N GLU A 17 28.43 7.44 -21.47
CA GLU A 17 29.31 8.54 -21.89
C GLU A 17 29.51 9.58 -20.77
N PHE A 18 28.46 9.89 -20.01
CA PHE A 18 28.56 10.79 -18.85
C PHE A 18 29.43 10.20 -17.73
N LEU A 19 29.22 8.94 -17.37
CA LEU A 19 29.99 8.29 -16.30
C LEU A 19 31.47 8.15 -16.65
N GLU A 20 31.78 7.92 -17.92
CA GLU A 20 33.15 7.92 -18.45
C GLU A 20 33.77 9.33 -18.43
N ALA A 21 33.01 10.37 -18.83
CA ALA A 21 33.46 11.76 -18.82
C ALA A 21 33.76 12.28 -17.40
N GLU A 22 32.96 11.88 -16.41
CA GLU A 22 33.14 12.22 -14.99
C GLU A 22 34.15 11.30 -14.27
N ASN A 23 34.79 10.37 -15.00
CA ASN A 23 35.79 9.45 -14.51
C ASN A 23 35.31 8.62 -13.29
N VAL A 24 34.01 8.28 -13.27
CA VAL A 24 33.38 7.55 -12.16
C VAL A 24 33.61 6.05 -12.35
N PRO A 25 34.34 5.35 -11.46
CA PRO A 25 34.55 3.92 -11.59
C PRO A 25 33.24 3.16 -11.31
N VAL A 26 32.69 2.51 -12.33
CA VAL A 26 31.47 1.69 -12.28
C VAL A 26 31.82 0.22 -12.08
N LEU A 27 31.09 -0.47 -11.21
CA LEU A 27 31.21 -1.92 -11.02
C LEU A 27 30.61 -2.68 -12.22
N PRO A 28 31.34 -3.64 -12.84
CA PRO A 28 30.75 -4.51 -13.85
C PRO A 28 29.72 -5.43 -13.18
N TRP A 29 28.43 -5.15 -13.39
CA TRP A 29 27.33 -5.93 -12.79
C TRP A 29 26.50 -6.63 -13.87
N PRO A 30 26.14 -7.91 -13.67
CA PRO A 30 25.24 -8.60 -14.57
C PRO A 30 23.88 -7.89 -14.64
N ALA A 31 23.33 -7.78 -15.85
CA ALA A 31 21.97 -7.31 -16.06
C ALA A 31 21.00 -8.25 -15.36
N TYR A 32 20.00 -7.68 -14.66
CA TYR A 32 18.93 -8.42 -13.98
C TYR A 32 19.34 -9.25 -12.74
N SER A 33 20.18 -8.71 -11.85
CA SER A 33 20.35 -9.24 -10.48
C SER A 33 19.61 -8.38 -9.44
N PRO A 34 18.27 -8.51 -9.31
CA PRO A 34 17.46 -7.76 -8.35
C PRO A 34 17.76 -8.12 -6.88
N ASP A 35 18.29 -9.31 -6.65
CA ASP A 35 18.77 -9.87 -5.39
C ASP A 35 20.01 -9.15 -4.81
N MET A 36 20.62 -8.27 -5.61
CA MET A 36 21.94 -7.71 -5.32
C MET A 36 21.96 -6.18 -5.25
N SER A 37 20.79 -5.53 -5.38
CA SER A 37 20.68 -4.08 -5.21
C SER A 37 20.37 -3.77 -3.74
N HIS A 38 21.31 -3.13 -3.06
CA HIS A 38 21.16 -2.70 -1.67
C HIS A 38 19.90 -1.84 -1.46
N ILE A 39 19.43 -1.15 -2.52
CA ILE A 39 18.22 -0.33 -2.49
C ILE A 39 16.93 -1.16 -2.48
N GLU A 40 16.87 -2.33 -3.14
CA GLU A 40 15.71 -3.23 -3.05
C GLU A 40 15.51 -3.75 -1.62
N HIS A 41 16.59 -4.10 -0.93
CA HIS A 41 16.52 -4.54 0.48
C HIS A 41 16.03 -3.42 1.41
N VAL A 42 16.43 -2.17 1.15
CA VAL A 42 15.92 -1.01 1.89
C VAL A 42 14.43 -0.81 1.63
N TRP A 43 13.97 -0.94 0.38
CA TRP A 43 12.55 -0.85 0.03
C TRP A 43 11.71 -1.97 0.66
N ASP A 44 12.19 -3.22 0.68
CA ASP A 44 11.48 -4.31 1.36
C ASP A 44 11.39 -4.07 2.88
N ALA A 45 12.50 -3.67 3.51
CA ALA A 45 12.52 -3.34 4.94
C ALA A 45 11.55 -2.19 5.28
N LEU A 46 11.53 -1.14 4.46
CA LEU A 46 10.60 -0.02 4.62
C LEU A 46 9.15 -0.47 4.42
N GLY A 47 8.88 -1.23 3.36
CA GLY A 47 7.55 -1.76 3.07
C GLY A 47 7.01 -2.65 4.19
N ARG A 48 7.85 -3.48 4.81
CA ARG A 48 7.48 -4.29 5.98
C ARG A 48 7.08 -3.43 7.17
N ARG A 49 7.86 -2.38 7.48
CA ARG A 49 7.56 -1.47 8.59
C ARG A 49 6.24 -0.72 8.38
N VAL A 50 6.03 -0.18 7.17
CA VAL A 50 4.79 0.54 6.83
C VAL A 50 3.58 -0.39 6.92
N ARG A 51 3.67 -1.62 6.40
CA ARG A 51 2.59 -2.61 6.52
C ARG A 51 2.25 -2.94 7.97
N GLN A 52 3.26 -3.06 8.84
CA GLN A 52 3.05 -3.30 10.26
C GLN A 52 2.34 -2.12 10.95
N GLN A 53 2.81 -0.89 10.72
CA GLN A 53 2.19 0.31 11.28
C GLN A 53 0.75 0.49 10.83
N LEU A 54 0.49 0.29 9.53
CA LEU A 54 -0.87 0.38 8.98
C LEU A 54 -1.78 -0.68 9.59
N ARG A 55 -1.30 -1.91 9.78
CA ARG A 55 -2.06 -2.96 10.43
C ARG A 55 -2.45 -2.59 11.85
N THR A 56 -1.49 -2.11 12.65
CA THR A 56 -1.75 -1.68 14.02
C THR A 56 -2.75 -0.53 14.06
N ALA A 57 -2.58 0.48 13.20
CA ALA A 57 -3.51 1.61 13.13
C ALA A 57 -4.94 1.18 12.75
N ILE A 58 -5.10 0.22 11.82
CA ILE A 58 -6.41 -0.32 11.46
C ILE A 58 -7.04 -1.09 12.62
N GLU A 59 -6.27 -1.91 13.32
CA GLU A 59 -6.74 -2.67 14.49
C GLU A 59 -7.21 -1.71 15.60
N GLU A 60 -6.44 -0.66 15.88
CA GLU A 60 -6.77 0.35 16.90
C GLU A 60 -7.99 1.20 16.51
N GLU A 61 -8.07 1.65 15.26
CA GLU A 61 -9.24 2.38 14.76
C GLU A 61 -10.50 1.52 14.76
N TRP A 62 -10.38 0.22 14.45
CA TRP A 62 -11.50 -0.71 14.49
C TRP A 62 -12.10 -0.85 15.89
N ASP A 63 -11.26 -1.01 16.91
CA ASP A 63 -11.69 -1.13 18.30
C ASP A 63 -12.28 0.18 18.85
N ASN A 64 -11.88 1.33 18.30
CA ASN A 64 -12.39 2.64 18.67
C ASN A 64 -13.73 3.01 18.01
N ILE A 65 -14.27 2.18 17.10
CA ILE A 65 -15.57 2.46 16.48
C ILE A 65 -16.69 2.29 17.52
N PRO A 66 -17.47 3.35 17.85
CA PRO A 66 -18.54 3.22 18.82
C PRO A 66 -19.65 2.30 18.31
N GLN A 67 -20.12 1.38 19.17
CA GLN A 67 -21.23 0.47 18.83
C GLN A 67 -22.50 1.22 18.37
N ALA A 68 -22.74 2.43 18.87
CA ALA A 68 -23.83 3.28 18.43
C ALA A 68 -23.76 3.62 16.92
N LYS A 69 -22.55 3.81 16.38
CA LYS A 69 -22.32 4.06 14.96
C LYS A 69 -22.69 2.81 14.14
N ILE A 70 -22.24 1.63 14.56
CA ILE A 70 -22.59 0.34 13.94
C ILE A 70 -24.12 0.13 13.96
N ASN A 71 -24.75 0.34 15.11
CA ASN A 71 -26.20 0.16 15.27
C ASN A 71 -26.99 1.15 14.39
N SER A 72 -26.53 2.39 14.23
CA SER A 72 -27.18 3.36 13.34
C SER A 72 -27.16 2.92 11.87
N LEU A 73 -26.09 2.26 11.42
CA LEU A 73 -25.96 1.72 10.06
C LEU A 73 -26.89 0.51 9.85
N ILE A 74 -26.98 -0.37 10.83
CA ILE A 74 -27.91 -1.52 10.79
C ILE A 74 -29.36 -1.02 10.75
N ASN A 75 -29.73 -0.10 11.65
CA ASN A 75 -31.09 0.42 11.73
C ASN A 75 -31.49 1.26 10.50
N PHE A 76 -30.54 1.88 9.80
CA PHE A 76 -30.80 2.54 8.51
C PHE A 76 -31.09 1.53 7.40
N SER A 77 -30.52 0.33 7.51
CA SER A 77 -30.69 -0.77 6.57
C SER A 77 -31.98 -1.57 6.80
N ASP A 78 -32.56 -1.46 8.00
CA ASP A 78 -33.85 -2.06 8.31
C ASP A 78 -35.00 -1.31 7.61
N PRO A 79 -35.87 -2.02 6.87
CA PRO A 79 -37.04 -1.38 6.28
C PRO A 79 -37.91 -0.81 7.40
N PRO A 80 -38.46 0.42 7.25
CA PRO A 80 -39.28 1.04 8.28
C PRO A 80 -40.43 0.09 8.67
N PRO A 81 -40.80 0.01 9.96
CA PRO A 81 -41.84 -0.88 10.42
C PRO A 81 -43.12 -0.60 9.64
N THR A 82 -43.53 -1.55 8.81
CA THR A 82 -44.75 -1.43 8.02
C THR A 82 -45.93 -1.36 8.98
N PHE A 83 -46.63 -0.23 8.97
CA PHE A 83 -47.87 -0.04 9.73
C PHE A 83 -48.91 -1.06 9.25
N LYS A 84 -49.06 -2.18 9.96
CA LYS A 84 -50.22 -3.06 9.78
C LYS A 84 -51.45 -2.30 10.27
N LYS A 85 -52.26 -1.78 9.33
CA LYS A 85 -53.59 -1.24 9.61
C LYS A 85 -54.38 -2.31 10.36
N LYS A 86 -54.61 -2.11 11.67
CA LYS A 86 -55.60 -2.89 12.42
C LYS A 86 -56.95 -2.69 11.71
N LYS A 87 -57.44 -3.72 11.02
CA LYS A 87 -58.81 -3.74 10.52
C LYS A 87 -59.72 -3.63 11.74
N LYS A 88 -60.34 -2.46 11.92
CA LYS A 88 -61.41 -2.28 12.89
C LYS A 88 -62.52 -3.27 12.53
N LYS A 89 -62.73 -4.27 13.39
CA LYS A 89 -63.90 -5.15 13.36
C LYS A 89 -65.10 -4.24 13.64
N LYS A 90 -65.91 -3.97 12.62
CA LYS A 90 -67.24 -3.39 12.80
C LYS A 90 -68.12 -4.52 13.31
N PHE A 91 -68.61 -4.38 14.54
CA PHE A 91 -69.84 -5.02 14.97
C PHE A 91 -70.99 -4.08 14.62
#